data_AF-A0A971J6S1-F1
#
_entry.id   AF-A0A971J6S1-F1
#
_cell.length_a   1.000
_cell.length_b   1.000
_cell.length_c   1.000
_cell.angle_alpha   90.00
_cell.angle_beta   90.00
_cell.angle_gamma   90.00
#
_symmetry.space_group_name_H-M   'P 1'
#
loop_
_entity.id
_entity.type
_entity.pdbx_description
1 polymer ?
#
loop_
_entity_poly.entity_id
_entity_poly.type
_entity_poly.pdbx_seq_one_letter_code
_entity_poly.pdbx_strand_id
1 'polypeptide(L)'
;MYEERIGQWKLELSEASKRALLGDLGLPGDSLIIHDIYLSDVALGVYMSWNAVDDKRNNEMVKDSIGRVLRLLGAYAEKFGFILPVIGFLRTEVETNVEYIQRWAGDQDWHRGDFSLILLGKNEADDIDEIHKFICSASAIWSEGDRLKPLSIDDYIRKLQEEQQATQLSPQHTDLLNTITLIWKQEDISIKETLESWVDRQIEHAQNLIRR
;
A
#
# COMPACT_ATOMS: atom_id res chain seq x y z
N MET A 1 -21.84 -7.87 -9.31
CA MET A 1 -21.52 -8.47 -7.99
C MET A 1 -20.82 -7.45 -7.08
N TYR A 2 -19.75 -6.78 -7.54
CA TYR A 2 -19.07 -5.72 -6.76
C TYR A 2 -19.94 -4.48 -6.52
N GLU A 3 -20.70 -4.03 -7.53
CA GLU A 3 -21.63 -2.89 -7.42
C GLU A 3 -22.70 -3.08 -6.34
N GLU A 4 -23.22 -4.30 -6.16
CA GLU A 4 -24.22 -4.58 -5.10
C GLU A 4 -23.62 -4.52 -3.69
N ARG A 5 -22.33 -4.84 -3.54
CA ARG A 5 -21.62 -4.75 -2.25
C ARG A 5 -21.18 -3.33 -1.94
N ILE A 6 -20.61 -2.62 -2.92
CA ILE A 6 -20.19 -1.23 -2.73
C ILE A 6 -21.38 -0.31 -2.46
N GLY A 7 -22.56 -0.63 -3.01
CA GLY A 7 -23.81 0.07 -2.73
C GLY A 7 -24.23 0.01 -1.25
N GLN A 8 -23.79 -1.00 -0.49
CA GLN A 8 -24.03 -1.06 0.96
C GLN A 8 -23.11 -0.14 1.76
N TRP A 9 -21.98 0.26 1.18
CA TRP A 9 -21.00 1.17 1.79
C TRP A 9 -21.19 2.61 1.33
N LYS A 10 -21.93 2.83 0.25
CA LYS A 10 -22.22 4.16 -0.27
C LYS A 10 -23.04 4.96 0.74
N LEU A 11 -22.52 6.13 1.12
CA LEU A 11 -23.25 7.11 1.90
C LEU A 11 -24.14 7.93 0.96
N GLU A 12 -25.45 7.77 1.09
CA GLU A 12 -26.42 8.54 0.32
C GLU A 12 -26.43 10.01 0.75
N LEU A 13 -25.80 10.86 -0.08
CA LEU A 13 -25.75 12.30 0.08
C LEU A 13 -26.43 12.99 -1.09
N SER A 14 -27.21 14.03 -0.81
CA SER A 14 -27.76 14.88 -1.86
C SER A 14 -26.66 15.64 -2.60
N GLU A 15 -26.89 15.97 -3.87
CA GLU A 15 -25.96 16.80 -4.65
C GLU A 15 -25.67 18.16 -3.98
N ALA A 16 -26.66 18.72 -3.29
CA ALA A 16 -26.47 19.94 -2.50
C ALA A 16 -25.50 19.73 -1.33
N SER A 17 -25.59 18.58 -0.64
CA SER A 17 -24.68 18.21 0.44
C SER A 17 -23.25 17.97 -0.08
N LYS A 18 -23.10 17.27 -1.22
CA LYS A 18 -21.80 17.05 -1.86
C LYS A 18 -21.14 18.37 -2.25
N ARG A 19 -21.90 19.29 -2.84
CA ARG A 19 -21.42 20.65 -3.13
C ARG A 19 -21.08 21.45 -1.88
N ALA A 20 -21.86 21.32 -0.81
CA ALA A 20 -21.59 22.00 0.45
C ALA A 20 -20.26 21.53 1.10
N LEU A 21 -19.84 20.27 0.89
CA LEU A 21 -18.54 19.78 1.35
C LEU A 21 -17.37 20.49 0.66
N LEU A 22 -17.52 20.82 -0.61
CA LEU A 22 -16.55 21.61 -1.36
C LEU A 22 -16.56 23.09 -0.91
N GLY A 23 -17.66 23.56 -0.32
CA GLY A 23 -17.79 24.92 0.21
C GLY A 23 -17.72 26.02 -0.86
N ASP A 24 -17.74 27.27 -0.42
CA ASP A 24 -17.65 28.47 -1.28
C ASP A 24 -16.18 28.80 -1.61
N LEU A 25 -15.41 27.78 -2.00
CA LEU A 25 -13.95 27.87 -2.16
C LEU A 25 -13.51 28.64 -3.42
N GLY A 26 -14.45 29.23 -4.16
CA GLY A 26 -14.15 30.00 -5.37
C GLY A 26 -13.55 29.15 -6.50
N LEU A 27 -13.72 27.83 -6.44
CA LEU A 27 -13.36 26.95 -7.55
C LEU A 27 -14.20 27.34 -8.79
N PRO A 28 -13.59 27.47 -9.97
CA PRO A 28 -14.34 27.82 -11.17
C PRO A 28 -15.26 26.67 -11.58
N GLY A 29 -16.58 26.83 -11.36
CA GLY A 29 -17.60 25.88 -11.81
C GLY A 29 -17.40 24.45 -11.28
N ASP A 30 -17.69 23.45 -12.12
CA ASP A 30 -17.58 22.01 -11.81
C ASP A 30 -16.13 21.49 -11.89
N SER A 31 -15.16 22.31 -11.49
CA SER A 31 -13.73 21.96 -11.53
C SER A 31 -13.43 20.67 -10.78
N LEU A 32 -13.96 20.55 -9.56
CA LEU A 32 -13.84 19.37 -8.70
C LEU A 32 -15.25 18.91 -8.34
N ILE A 33 -15.54 17.64 -8.60
CA ILE A 33 -16.85 17.04 -8.33
C ILE A 33 -16.64 15.89 -7.37
N ILE A 34 -17.41 15.83 -6.28
CA ILE A 34 -17.50 14.63 -5.44
C ILE A 34 -18.64 13.79 -6.01
N HIS A 35 -18.30 12.61 -6.51
CA HIS A 35 -19.28 11.66 -7.04
C HIS A 35 -19.94 10.93 -5.89
N ASP A 36 -19.16 10.25 -5.07
CA ASP A 36 -19.66 9.39 -4.01
C ASP A 36 -18.71 9.31 -2.82
N ILE A 37 -19.26 8.94 -1.67
CA ILE A 37 -18.51 8.65 -0.45
C ILE A 37 -18.86 7.22 -0.03
N TYR A 38 -17.83 6.44 0.28
CA TYR A 38 -17.95 5.04 0.67
C TYR A 38 -17.39 4.84 2.06
N LEU A 39 -18.14 4.19 2.95
CA LEU A 39 -17.74 3.86 4.30
C LEU A 39 -17.82 2.34 4.50
N SER A 40 -16.67 1.70 4.63
CA SER A 40 -16.55 0.29 5.00
C SER A 40 -16.04 0.12 6.43
N ASP A 41 -15.89 -1.12 6.86
CA ASP A 41 -15.22 -1.49 8.12
C ASP A 41 -13.69 -1.29 8.07
N VAL A 42 -13.14 -0.99 6.89
CA VAL A 42 -11.69 -0.89 6.65
C VAL A 42 -11.26 0.53 6.32
N ALA A 43 -12.07 1.31 5.60
CA ALA A 43 -11.69 2.63 5.14
C ALA A 43 -12.89 3.55 4.87
N LEU A 44 -12.61 4.85 4.84
CA LEU A 44 -13.51 5.87 4.30
C LEU A 44 -12.97 6.34 2.94
N GLY A 45 -13.65 5.98 1.86
CA GLY A 45 -13.32 6.34 0.49
C GLY A 45 -14.11 7.54 -0.01
N VAL A 46 -13.48 8.46 -0.73
CA VAL A 46 -14.14 9.60 -1.38
C VAL A 46 -13.79 9.60 -2.86
N TYR A 47 -14.78 9.40 -3.72
CA TYR A 47 -14.59 9.40 -5.17
C TYR A 47 -14.85 10.79 -5.75
N MET A 48 -13.84 11.33 -6.43
CA MET A 48 -13.85 12.68 -6.98
C MET A 48 -13.35 12.69 -8.44
N SER A 49 -13.84 13.64 -9.23
CA SER A 49 -13.25 13.97 -10.53
C SER A 49 -12.76 15.41 -10.58
N TRP A 50 -11.59 15.61 -11.19
CA TRP A 50 -11.02 16.93 -11.44
C TRP A 50 -10.87 17.17 -12.94
N ASN A 51 -11.72 18.03 -13.50
CA ASN A 51 -11.85 18.22 -14.95
C ASN A 51 -11.46 19.64 -15.42
N ALA A 52 -10.85 20.45 -14.55
CA ALA A 52 -10.43 21.79 -14.91
C ALA A 52 -9.10 21.78 -15.68
N VAL A 53 -8.99 22.68 -16.66
CA VAL A 53 -7.79 22.87 -17.47
C VAL A 53 -6.71 23.60 -16.64
N ASP A 54 -5.45 23.27 -16.91
CA ASP A 54 -4.25 23.71 -16.19
C ASP A 54 -4.17 25.24 -16.03
N ASP A 55 -4.43 25.70 -14.80
CA ASP A 55 -4.08 27.02 -14.30
C ASP A 55 -3.47 26.80 -12.92
N LYS A 56 -2.20 27.22 -12.73
CA LYS A 56 -1.47 27.04 -11.46
C LYS A 56 -2.27 27.49 -10.24
N ARG A 57 -3.03 28.58 -10.36
CA ARG A 57 -3.87 29.06 -9.25
C ARG A 57 -4.99 28.08 -8.94
N ASN A 58 -5.62 27.51 -9.97
CA ASN A 58 -6.67 26.52 -9.83
C ASN A 58 -6.15 25.21 -9.24
N ASN A 59 -4.94 24.79 -9.61
CA ASN A 59 -4.33 23.55 -9.13
C ASN A 59 -4.14 23.56 -7.60
N GLU A 60 -3.59 24.65 -7.04
CA GLU A 60 -3.43 24.78 -5.58
C GLU A 60 -4.78 24.85 -4.86
N MET A 61 -5.76 25.55 -5.44
CA MET A 61 -7.12 25.61 -4.86
C MET A 61 -7.79 24.23 -4.85
N VAL A 62 -7.62 23.44 -5.90
CA VAL A 62 -8.13 22.05 -5.97
C VAL A 62 -7.42 21.16 -4.95
N LYS A 63 -6.08 21.26 -4.85
CA LYS A 63 -5.30 20.55 -3.82
C LYS A 63 -5.82 20.85 -2.42
N ASP A 64 -5.97 22.11 -2.07
CA ASP A 64 -6.47 22.52 -0.75
C ASP A 64 -7.90 22.03 -0.50
N SER A 65 -8.76 22.07 -1.52
CA SER A 65 -10.14 21.58 -1.45
C SER A 65 -10.21 20.08 -1.15
N ILE A 66 -9.42 19.28 -1.87
CA ILE A 66 -9.32 17.83 -1.65
C ILE A 66 -8.86 17.57 -0.21
N GLY A 67 -7.76 18.20 0.20
CA GLY A 67 -7.21 18.01 1.54
C GLY A 67 -8.17 18.44 2.65
N ARG A 68 -8.96 19.50 2.42
CA ARG A 68 -9.98 19.96 3.38
C ARG A 68 -11.12 18.95 3.50
N VAL A 69 -11.65 18.45 2.38
CA VAL A 69 -12.75 17.47 2.37
C VAL A 69 -12.34 16.19 3.09
N LEU A 70 -11.18 15.62 2.75
CA LEU A 70 -10.70 14.37 3.34
C LEU A 70 -10.47 14.50 4.86
N ARG A 71 -9.82 15.59 5.31
CA ARG A 71 -9.63 15.84 6.75
C ARG A 71 -10.94 16.10 7.48
N LEU A 72 -11.87 16.82 6.86
CA LEU A 72 -13.18 17.09 7.45
C LEU A 72 -13.93 15.77 7.67
N LEU A 73 -13.95 14.90 6.66
CA LEU A 73 -14.60 13.61 6.74
C LEU A 73 -13.93 12.68 7.76
N GLY A 74 -12.60 12.64 7.80
CA GLY A 74 -11.84 11.92 8.84
C GLY A 74 -12.17 12.41 10.25
N ALA A 75 -12.17 13.73 10.47
CA ALA A 75 -12.51 14.32 11.76
C ALA A 75 -13.96 14.07 12.17
N TYR A 76 -14.90 14.00 11.21
CA TYR A 76 -16.27 13.59 11.51
C TYR A 76 -16.35 12.11 11.87
N ALA A 77 -15.72 11.23 11.11
CA ALA A 77 -15.69 9.80 11.39
C ALA A 77 -15.14 9.52 12.80
N GLU A 78 -14.04 10.17 13.17
CA GLU A 78 -13.41 10.04 14.50
C GLU A 78 -14.35 10.47 15.64
N LYS A 79 -15.10 11.57 15.46
CA LYS A 79 -16.10 12.03 16.44
C LYS A 79 -17.21 11.01 16.72
N PHE A 80 -17.51 10.15 15.75
CA PHE A 80 -18.48 9.05 15.91
C PHE A 80 -17.82 7.74 16.35
N GLY A 81 -16.52 7.75 16.68
CA GLY A 81 -15.77 6.60 17.17
C GLY A 81 -15.18 5.71 16.08
N PHE A 82 -15.20 6.15 14.82
CA PHE A 82 -14.57 5.42 13.71
C PHE A 82 -13.14 5.92 13.50
N ILE A 83 -12.16 5.06 13.72
CA ILE A 83 -10.76 5.32 13.40
C ILE A 83 -10.43 4.52 12.15
N LEU A 84 -10.66 5.13 10.99
CA LEU A 84 -10.47 4.51 9.68
C LEU A 84 -9.52 5.35 8.81
N PRO A 85 -8.67 4.73 7.99
CA PRO A 85 -7.93 5.43 6.96
C PRO A 85 -8.89 6.12 5.99
N VAL A 86 -8.60 7.39 5.68
CA VAL A 86 -9.34 8.17 4.69
C VAL A 86 -8.59 8.13 3.36
N ILE A 87 -9.28 7.75 2.29
CA ILE A 87 -8.70 7.58 0.95
C ILE A 87 -9.49 8.43 -0.04
N GLY A 88 -8.81 9.35 -0.74
CA GLY A 88 -9.39 10.07 -1.86
C GLY A 88 -9.03 9.39 -3.18
N PHE A 89 -10.04 8.99 -3.94
CA PHE A 89 -9.92 8.46 -5.29
C PHE A 89 -10.19 9.58 -6.29
N LEU A 90 -9.21 9.90 -7.11
CA LEU A 90 -9.29 10.99 -8.08
C LEU A 90 -9.28 10.44 -9.50
N ARG A 91 -10.27 10.87 -10.29
CA ARG A 91 -10.31 10.72 -11.75
C ARG A 91 -10.03 12.06 -12.41
N THR A 92 -9.34 12.04 -13.55
CA THR A 92 -9.19 13.21 -14.42
C THR A 92 -9.16 12.77 -15.87
N GLU A 93 -9.86 13.51 -16.74
CA GLU A 93 -9.72 13.35 -18.19
C GLU A 93 -8.60 14.24 -18.76
N VAL A 94 -8.12 15.21 -17.97
CA VAL A 94 -7.08 16.14 -18.34
C VAL A 94 -5.71 15.52 -18.03
N GLU A 95 -4.91 15.27 -19.07
CA GLU A 95 -3.62 14.57 -18.95
C GLU A 95 -2.60 15.34 -18.10
N THR A 96 -2.61 16.68 -18.15
CA THR A 96 -1.71 17.50 -17.31
C THR A 96 -2.00 17.36 -15.83
N ASN A 97 -3.25 17.07 -15.45
CA ASN A 97 -3.65 16.91 -14.04
C ASN A 97 -3.09 15.62 -13.43
N VAL A 98 -2.78 14.60 -14.26
CA VAL A 98 -2.21 13.32 -13.81
C VAL A 98 -0.89 13.53 -13.07
N GLU A 99 0.01 14.34 -13.63
CA GLU A 99 1.32 14.61 -13.03
C GLU A 99 1.19 15.34 -11.68
N TYR A 100 0.25 16.29 -11.57
CA TYR A 100 -0.04 16.98 -10.33
C TYR A 100 -0.60 16.03 -9.26
N ILE A 101 -1.59 15.20 -9.59
CA ILE A 101 -2.17 14.24 -8.65
C ILE A 101 -1.10 13.25 -8.17
N GLN A 102 -0.28 12.72 -9.07
CA GLN A 102 0.81 11.81 -8.70
C GLN A 102 1.83 12.48 -7.77
N ARG A 103 2.20 13.73 -8.07
CA ARG A 103 3.09 14.51 -7.20
C ARG A 103 2.46 14.73 -5.83
N TRP A 104 1.18 15.08 -5.78
CA TRP A 104 0.48 15.31 -4.52
C TRP A 104 0.31 14.02 -3.72
N ALA A 105 0.05 12.88 -4.36
CA ALA A 105 -0.01 11.58 -3.70
C ALA A 105 1.33 11.18 -3.05
N GLY A 106 2.46 11.66 -3.58
CA GLY A 106 3.79 11.49 -2.98
C GLY A 106 4.20 12.53 -1.93
N ASP A 107 3.44 13.62 -1.76
CA ASP A 107 3.77 14.76 -0.88
C ASP A 107 3.48 14.49 0.61
N GLN A 108 4.37 13.75 1.27
CA GLN A 108 4.21 13.33 2.69
C GLN A 108 3.93 14.49 3.66
N ASP A 109 4.48 15.67 3.39
CA ASP A 109 4.28 16.86 4.22
C ASP A 109 2.84 17.38 4.15
N TRP A 110 2.17 17.14 3.02
CA TRP A 110 0.79 17.55 2.80
C TRP A 110 -0.21 16.56 3.41
N HIS A 111 -0.04 15.25 3.23
CA HIS A 111 -0.99 14.28 3.82
C HIS A 111 -0.74 14.03 5.31
N ARG A 112 0.52 14.06 5.79
CA ARG A 112 0.91 13.81 7.20
C ARG A 112 0.32 12.55 7.83
N GLY A 113 -0.12 11.59 7.02
CA GLY A 113 -0.84 10.39 7.48
C GLY A 113 -2.33 10.59 7.77
N ASP A 114 -2.88 11.79 7.55
CA ASP A 114 -4.32 12.09 7.75
C ASP A 114 -5.19 11.39 6.67
N PHE A 115 -4.66 11.27 5.46
CA PHE A 115 -5.35 10.65 4.33
C PHE A 115 -4.35 10.12 3.29
N SER A 116 -4.84 9.29 2.36
CA SER A 116 -4.13 8.85 1.16
C SER A 116 -4.85 9.31 -0.11
N LEU A 117 -4.12 9.43 -1.21
CA LEU A 117 -4.68 9.72 -2.52
C LEU A 117 -4.29 8.67 -3.55
N ILE A 118 -5.29 8.27 -4.34
CA ILE A 118 -5.16 7.27 -5.39
C ILE A 118 -5.71 7.88 -6.68
N LEU A 119 -4.86 7.92 -7.70
CA LEU A 119 -5.28 8.25 -9.06
C LEU A 119 -5.91 7.00 -9.68
N LEU A 120 -7.14 7.11 -10.16
CA LEU A 120 -7.84 6.04 -10.88
C LEU A 120 -7.40 5.95 -12.34
N GLY A 121 -7.61 4.78 -12.93
CA GLY A 121 -7.28 4.50 -14.33
C GLY A 121 -8.04 5.33 -15.37
N LYS A 122 -7.71 5.11 -16.65
CA LYS A 122 -8.35 5.84 -17.77
C LYS A 122 -9.80 5.41 -18.01
N ASN A 123 -10.21 4.21 -17.59
CA ASN A 123 -11.52 3.64 -17.90
C ASN A 123 -12.50 3.80 -16.72
N GLU A 124 -13.54 4.60 -16.89
CA GLU A 124 -14.55 4.87 -15.85
C GLU A 124 -15.29 3.61 -15.39
N ALA A 125 -15.49 2.67 -16.32
CA ALA A 125 -16.15 1.41 -16.00
C ALA A 125 -15.41 0.58 -14.95
N ASP A 126 -14.11 0.81 -14.77
CA ASP A 126 -13.26 0.07 -13.84
C ASP A 126 -13.08 0.79 -12.48
N ASP A 127 -13.46 2.08 -12.39
CA ASP A 127 -13.24 2.92 -11.20
C ASP A 127 -13.88 2.29 -9.95
N ILE A 128 -15.10 1.78 -10.07
CA ILE A 128 -15.82 1.16 -8.95
C ILE A 128 -15.14 -0.13 -8.49
N ASP A 129 -14.59 -0.92 -9.40
CA ASP A 129 -13.83 -2.14 -9.06
C ASP A 129 -12.51 -1.79 -8.36
N GLU A 130 -11.82 -0.75 -8.83
CA GLU A 130 -10.62 -0.23 -8.18
C GLU A 130 -10.92 0.29 -6.78
N ILE A 131 -11.93 1.15 -6.61
CA ILE A 131 -12.35 1.66 -5.30
C ILE A 131 -12.68 0.49 -4.37
N HIS A 132 -13.47 -0.49 -4.84
CA HIS A 132 -13.82 -1.68 -4.09
C HIS A 132 -12.57 -2.43 -3.59
N LYS A 133 -11.54 -2.62 -4.42
CA LYS A 133 -10.27 -3.26 -4.02
C LYS A 133 -9.52 -2.51 -2.92
N PHE A 134 -9.68 -1.21 -2.77
CA PHE A 134 -8.98 -0.45 -1.73
C PHE A 134 -9.76 -0.35 -0.42
N ILE A 135 -11.08 -0.34 -0.48
CA ILE A 135 -11.93 -0.19 0.72
C ILE A 135 -12.47 -1.52 1.25
N CYS A 136 -12.31 -2.62 0.51
CA CYS A 136 -12.66 -3.96 0.97
C CYS A 136 -11.66 -4.49 1.99
N SER A 137 -12.16 -5.34 2.90
CA SER A 137 -11.29 -6.20 3.71
C SER A 137 -10.43 -7.11 2.83
N ALA A 138 -9.23 -7.43 3.31
CA ALA A 138 -8.35 -8.38 2.63
C ALA A 138 -9.06 -9.73 2.37
N SER A 139 -10.00 -10.13 3.24
CA SER A 139 -10.83 -11.33 3.08
C SER A 139 -11.85 -11.25 1.94
N ALA A 140 -12.21 -10.06 1.47
CA ALA A 140 -13.11 -9.84 0.34
C ALA A 140 -12.37 -9.76 -1.01
N ILE A 141 -11.06 -9.51 -1.01
CA ILE A 141 -10.23 -9.40 -2.22
C ILE A 141 -9.41 -10.69 -2.42
N TRP A 142 -8.88 -11.27 -1.35
CA TRP A 142 -8.08 -12.50 -1.42
C TRP A 142 -9.03 -13.68 -1.28
N SER A 143 -9.25 -14.39 -2.38
CA SER A 143 -9.90 -15.69 -2.34
C SER A 143 -9.02 -16.66 -1.53
N GLU A 144 -9.59 -17.76 -1.02
CA GLU A 144 -8.80 -18.77 -0.30
C GLU A 144 -7.62 -19.32 -1.13
N GLY A 145 -7.68 -19.20 -2.46
CA GLY A 145 -6.59 -19.53 -3.39
C GLY A 145 -5.45 -18.51 -3.46
N ASP A 146 -5.68 -17.26 -3.04
CA ASP A 146 -4.69 -16.18 -3.02
C ASP A 146 -3.97 -16.06 -1.66
N ARG A 147 -4.34 -16.91 -0.69
CA ARG A 147 -3.59 -17.04 0.57
C ARG A 147 -2.16 -17.44 0.23
N LEU A 148 -1.21 -16.55 0.55
CA LEU A 148 0.22 -16.80 0.48
C LEU A 148 0.50 -18.17 1.11
N LYS A 149 0.79 -19.16 0.26
CA LYS A 149 1.22 -20.46 0.76
C LYS A 149 2.55 -20.23 1.48
N PRO A 150 2.71 -20.69 2.73
CA PRO A 150 4.01 -20.69 3.36
C PRO A 150 4.99 -21.38 2.41
N LEU A 151 6.13 -20.74 2.13
CA LEU A 151 7.19 -21.45 1.42
C LEU A 151 7.55 -22.69 2.24
N SER A 152 7.64 -23.84 1.57
CA SER A 152 8.21 -25.01 2.22
C SER A 152 9.68 -24.73 2.56
N ILE A 153 10.20 -25.41 3.59
CA ILE A 153 11.62 -25.35 3.94
C ILE A 153 12.48 -25.73 2.72
N ASP A 154 12.04 -26.69 1.92
CA ASP A 154 12.69 -27.11 0.68
C ASP A 154 12.72 -26.00 -0.38
N ASP A 155 11.62 -25.26 -0.57
CA ASP A 155 11.57 -24.13 -1.49
C ASP A 155 12.50 -23.00 -1.06
N TYR A 156 12.60 -22.75 0.25
CA TYR A 156 13.51 -21.75 0.81
C TYR A 156 14.97 -22.16 0.60
N ILE A 157 15.32 -23.41 0.90
CA ILE A 157 16.67 -23.94 0.70
C ILE A 157 17.06 -23.87 -0.77
N ARG A 158 16.16 -24.23 -1.69
CA ARG A 158 16.42 -24.15 -3.12
C ARG A 158 16.77 -22.72 -3.55
N LYS A 159 15.98 -21.73 -3.12
CA LYS A 159 16.27 -20.31 -3.39
C LYS A 159 17.61 -19.86 -2.80
N LEU A 160 17.90 -20.28 -1.57
CA LEU A 160 19.17 -19.99 -0.91
C LEU A 160 20.37 -20.54 -1.72
N GLN A 161 20.24 -21.76 -2.27
CA GLN A 161 21.27 -22.37 -3.11
C GLN A 161 21.41 -21.68 -4.46
N GLU A 162 20.30 -21.26 -5.08
CA GLU A 162 20.30 -20.47 -6.32
C GLU A 162 21.00 -19.12 -6.11
N GLU A 163 20.72 -18.41 -5.01
CA GLU A 163 21.38 -17.15 -4.65
C GLU A 163 22.88 -17.33 -4.35
N GLN A 164 23.26 -18.43 -3.67
CA GLN A 164 24.67 -18.77 -3.43
C GLN A 164 25.43 -19.02 -4.73
N GLN A 165 24.81 -19.63 -5.74
CA GLN A 165 25.44 -19.86 -7.05
C GLN A 165 25.54 -18.57 -7.86
N ALA A 166 24.56 -17.68 -7.73
CA ALA A 166 24.54 -16.39 -8.43
C ALA A 166 25.52 -15.36 -7.84
N THR A 167 25.88 -15.49 -6.57
CA THR A 167 26.67 -14.51 -5.83
C THR A 167 28.08 -15.05 -5.52
N GLN A 168 29.13 -14.26 -5.75
CA GLN A 168 30.48 -14.62 -5.28
C GLN A 168 30.60 -14.38 -3.77
N LEU A 169 30.21 -15.37 -2.98
CA LEU A 169 30.33 -15.36 -1.53
C LEU A 169 31.75 -15.72 -1.07
N SER A 170 32.15 -15.19 0.09
CA SER A 170 33.39 -15.63 0.73
C SER A 170 33.27 -17.09 1.19
N PRO A 171 34.39 -17.84 1.28
CA PRO A 171 34.36 -19.23 1.73
C PRO A 171 33.67 -19.43 3.09
N GLN A 172 33.83 -18.48 4.01
CA GLN A 172 33.20 -18.52 5.34
C GLN A 172 31.68 -18.32 5.26
N HIS A 173 31.19 -17.44 4.38
CA HIS A 173 29.76 -17.25 4.16
C HIS A 173 29.13 -18.50 3.53
N THR A 174 29.80 -19.11 2.56
CA THR A 174 29.35 -20.37 1.96
C THR A 174 29.28 -21.49 2.98
N ASP A 175 30.29 -21.63 3.84
CA ASP A 175 30.33 -22.65 4.89
C ASP A 175 29.21 -22.47 5.94
N LEU A 176 28.93 -21.22 6.34
CA LEU A 176 27.82 -20.90 7.23
C LEU A 176 26.46 -21.26 6.61
N LEU A 177 26.22 -20.85 5.38
CA LEU A 177 24.94 -21.11 4.71
C LEU A 177 24.72 -22.62 4.46
N ASN A 178 25.79 -23.37 4.18
CA ASN A 178 25.74 -24.83 4.11
C ASN A 178 25.39 -25.45 5.47
N THR A 179 25.95 -24.93 6.56
CA THR A 179 25.65 -25.37 7.93
C THR A 179 24.18 -25.12 8.28
N ILE A 180 23.64 -23.95 7.94
CA ILE A 180 22.21 -23.63 8.11
C ILE A 180 21.33 -24.59 7.30
N THR A 181 21.71 -24.85 6.04
CA THR A 181 20.98 -25.79 5.18
C THR A 181 20.98 -27.21 5.74
N LEU A 182 22.11 -27.66 6.32
CA LEU A 182 22.22 -28.97 6.95
C LEU A 182 21.26 -29.10 8.14
N ILE A 183 21.24 -28.09 9.00
CA ILE A 183 20.36 -28.02 10.19
C ILE A 183 18.89 -28.09 9.77
N TRP A 184 18.49 -27.38 8.73
CA TRP A 184 17.10 -27.36 8.27
C TRP A 184 16.67 -28.60 7.50
N LYS A 185 17.60 -29.38 6.94
CA LYS A 185 17.29 -30.65 6.24
C LYS A 185 17.19 -31.86 7.14
N GLN A 186 17.78 -31.81 8.34
CA GLN A 186 17.88 -32.98 9.21
C GLN A 186 17.16 -32.72 10.53
N GLU A 187 16.06 -33.45 10.74
CA GLU A 187 15.23 -33.32 11.95
C GLU A 187 15.95 -33.81 13.23
N ASP A 188 16.96 -34.68 13.08
CA ASP A 188 17.68 -35.34 14.19
C ASP A 188 19.05 -34.69 14.53
N ILE A 189 19.37 -33.54 13.96
CA ILE A 189 20.62 -32.82 14.29
C ILE A 189 20.38 -31.84 15.44
N SER A 190 21.23 -31.91 16.47
CA SER A 190 21.33 -30.84 17.47
C SER A 190 21.85 -29.55 16.81
N ILE A 191 20.95 -28.57 16.67
CA ILE A 191 21.25 -27.22 16.17
C ILE A 191 22.46 -26.63 16.91
N LYS A 192 22.46 -26.78 18.23
CA LYS A 192 23.48 -26.23 19.11
C LYS A 192 24.86 -26.82 18.81
N GLU A 193 24.98 -28.15 18.78
CA GLU A 193 26.25 -28.84 18.56
C GLU A 193 26.84 -28.54 17.17
N THR A 194 25.96 -28.42 16.18
CA THR A 194 26.36 -28.13 14.79
C THR A 194 26.90 -26.71 14.65
N LEU A 195 26.27 -25.73 15.30
CA LEU A 195 26.76 -24.35 15.32
C LEU A 195 28.03 -24.20 16.15
N GLU A 196 28.12 -24.84 17.31
CA GLU A 196 29.33 -24.85 18.14
C GLU A 196 30.52 -25.43 17.36
N SER A 197 30.33 -26.58 16.70
CA SER A 197 31.35 -27.18 15.84
C SER A 197 31.77 -26.27 14.69
N TRP A 198 30.84 -25.52 14.09
CA TRP A 198 31.18 -24.54 13.04
C TRP A 198 32.02 -23.39 13.60
N VAL A 199 31.63 -22.82 14.73
CA VAL A 199 32.37 -21.73 15.40
C VAL A 199 33.78 -22.17 15.76
N ASP A 200 33.95 -23.37 16.32
CA ASP A 200 35.26 -23.90 16.68
C ASP A 200 36.19 -24.03 15.47
N ARG A 201 35.67 -24.49 14.32
CA ARG A 201 36.44 -24.54 13.05
C ARG A 201 36.88 -23.16 12.57
N GLN A 202 36.03 -22.14 12.70
CA GLN A 202 36.38 -20.77 12.32
C GLN A 202 37.45 -20.18 13.26
N ILE A 203 37.35 -20.45 14.56
CA ILE A 203 38.35 -20.04 15.56
C ILE A 203 39.70 -20.70 15.27
N GLU A 204 39.72 -22.00 15.02
CA GLU A 204 40.94 -22.75 14.68
C GLU A 204 41.59 -22.21 13.40
N HIS A 205 40.79 -21.96 12.36
CA HIS A 205 41.27 -21.38 11.11
C HIS A 205 41.89 -19.98 11.33
N ALA A 206 41.26 -19.13 12.14
CA ALA A 206 41.80 -17.81 12.49
C ALA A 206 43.11 -17.90 13.28
N GLN A 207 43.21 -18.83 14.24
CA GLN A 207 44.43 -19.05 15.01
C GLN A 207 45.59 -19.56 14.15
N ASN A 208 45.32 -20.40 13.16
CA ASN A 208 46.31 -20.91 12.23
C ASN A 208 46.83 -19.82 11.27
N LEU A 209 46.01 -18.82 10.95
CA LEU A 209 46.43 -17.65 10.16
C LEU A 209 47.33 -16.70 10.95
N ILE A 210 47.13 -16.57 12.27
CA ILE A 210 47.95 -15.71 13.15
C ILE A 210 49.34 -16.33 13.42
N ARG A 211 49.45 -17.66 13.35
CA ARG A 211 50.72 -18.40 13.59
C ARG A 211 51.63 -18.50 12.37
N ARG A 212 51.17 -18.07 11.19
CA ARG A 212 51.97 -17.99 9.95
C ARG A 212 52.53 -16.59 9.78
#